data_AF-A0A662Y210-F1
#
_entry.id   AF-A0A662Y210-F1
#
_cell.length_a   1.000
_cell.length_b   1.000
_cell.length_c   1.000
_cell.angle_alpha   90.00
_cell.angle_beta   90.00
_cell.angle_gamma   90.00
#
_symmetry.space_group_name_H-M   'P 1'
#
loop_
_entity.id
_entity.type
_entity.pdbx_description
1 polymer ?
#
loop_
_entity_poly.entity_id
_entity_poly.type
_entity_poly.pdbx_seq_one_letter_code
_entity_poly.pdbx_strand_id
1 'polypeptide(L)'
;MTKIDEHVVHSGKGKARTTKCAHCDKVFASRSKDRWRQHMRGCESVPPETRRYFASIERRPFGGPRLSTTPSEAPSEQQIAGDSMEVATTTIAAAIPSQTSQAVNGITEVLLIHGPCSFVRDSWAGGNVSKMDLLREVQTLAAEAEVSLVTHDSNHEGQILDWLLNAKASEVIVLCWIGPLSTSPTVVHALELIANHVIIVSPKGVEHGALPSTVIGVLSGFGQQSIELALAAAKNLCAGQL
;
A
#
# COMPACT_ATOMS: atom_id res chain seq x y z
N MET A 1 -13.99 -27.86 -27.16
CA MET A 1 -13.43 -26.58 -26.70
C MET A 1 -14.40 -25.49 -27.15
N THR A 2 -15.28 -25.01 -26.27
CA THR A 2 -16.16 -23.88 -26.59
C THR A 2 -15.30 -22.63 -26.69
N LYS A 3 -15.27 -22.00 -27.86
CA LYS A 3 -14.45 -20.80 -28.05
C LYS A 3 -15.13 -19.65 -27.31
N ILE A 4 -14.35 -18.81 -26.62
CA ILE A 4 -14.83 -17.60 -25.92
C ILE A 4 -15.79 -16.78 -26.80
N ASP A 5 -15.52 -16.77 -28.11
CA ASP A 5 -16.29 -16.04 -29.11
C ASP A 5 -17.74 -16.54 -29.28
N GLU A 6 -18.09 -17.76 -28.85
CA GLU A 6 -19.46 -18.31 -28.92
C GLU A 6 -20.41 -17.70 -27.90
N HIS A 7 -19.88 -17.05 -26.85
CA HIS A 7 -20.67 -16.44 -25.78
C HIS A 7 -20.62 -14.91 -25.81
N VAL A 8 -20.11 -14.36 -26.92
CA VAL A 8 -19.87 -12.94 -27.12
C VAL A 8 -20.61 -12.49 -28.38
N VAL A 9 -21.41 -11.43 -28.25
CA VAL A 9 -22.01 -10.75 -29.40
C VAL A 9 -21.24 -9.46 -29.64
N HIS A 10 -20.74 -9.29 -30.87
CA HIS A 10 -20.12 -8.06 -31.29
C HIS A 10 -21.07 -7.24 -32.16
N SER A 11 -21.26 -5.97 -31.82
CA SER A 11 -22.11 -5.06 -32.58
C SER A 11 -21.34 -3.80 -32.94
N GLY A 12 -21.43 -3.38 -34.21
CA GLY A 12 -20.71 -2.22 -34.75
C GLY A 12 -19.44 -2.57 -35.53
N LYS A 13 -18.84 -1.57 -36.18
CA LYS A 13 -17.61 -1.68 -36.97
C LYS A 13 -16.54 -0.71 -36.46
N GLY A 14 -15.27 -1.12 -36.52
CA GLY A 14 -14.12 -0.27 -36.18
C GLY A 14 -14.07 0.16 -34.71
N LYS A 15 -13.82 1.45 -34.46
CA LYS A 15 -13.69 2.04 -33.11
C LYS A 15 -15.01 2.05 -32.31
N ALA A 16 -16.15 1.91 -32.99
CA ALA A 16 -17.47 1.82 -32.36
C ALA A 16 -17.91 0.36 -32.09
N ARG A 17 -17.01 -0.62 -32.25
CA ARG A 17 -17.34 -2.03 -31.95
C ARG A 17 -17.58 -2.19 -30.45
N THR A 18 -18.80 -2.55 -30.10
CA THR A 18 -19.21 -2.95 -28.76
C THR A 18 -19.20 -4.47 -28.66
N THR A 19 -18.87 -4.96 -27.48
CA THR A 19 -18.82 -6.38 -27.18
C THR A 19 -19.75 -6.63 -26.01
N LYS A 20 -20.79 -7.44 -26.20
CA LYS A 20 -21.77 -7.73 -25.15
C LYS A 20 -21.85 -9.23 -24.85
N CYS A 21 -22.26 -9.55 -23.64
CA CYS A 21 -22.55 -10.93 -23.25
C CYS A 21 -23.76 -11.45 -24.02
N ALA A 22 -23.67 -12.65 -24.60
CA ALA A 22 -24.78 -13.27 -25.32
C ALA A 22 -25.97 -13.65 -24.41
N HIS A 23 -25.76 -13.68 -23.09
CA HIS A 23 -26.74 -14.22 -22.13
C HIS A 23 -27.48 -13.15 -21.31
N CYS A 24 -26.87 -11.97 -21.11
CA CYS A 24 -27.48 -10.90 -20.28
C CYS A 24 -27.34 -9.49 -20.88
N ASP A 25 -26.88 -9.39 -22.14
CA ASP A 25 -26.68 -8.14 -22.90
C ASP A 25 -25.75 -7.10 -22.25
N LYS A 26 -25.08 -7.43 -21.13
CA LYS A 26 -24.12 -6.54 -20.49
C LYS A 26 -22.98 -6.19 -21.45
N VAL A 27 -22.70 -4.90 -21.59
CA VAL A 27 -21.69 -4.36 -22.51
C VAL A 27 -20.32 -4.28 -21.84
N PHE A 28 -19.29 -4.67 -22.59
CA PHE A 28 -17.89 -4.64 -22.19
C PHE A 28 -17.07 -3.89 -23.23
N ALA A 29 -16.07 -3.14 -22.76
CA ALA A 29 -15.05 -2.59 -23.64
C ALA A 29 -14.27 -3.74 -24.28
N SER A 30 -14.18 -3.76 -25.62
CA SER A 30 -13.68 -4.88 -26.43
C SER A 30 -12.25 -5.37 -26.07
N ARG A 31 -11.50 -4.63 -25.25
CA ARG A 31 -10.12 -4.96 -24.87
C ARG A 31 -9.98 -5.79 -23.58
N SER A 32 -11.03 -5.96 -22.79
CA SER A 32 -10.91 -6.62 -21.47
C SER A 32 -11.44 -8.05 -21.46
N LYS A 33 -10.65 -8.99 -22.00
CA LYS A 33 -10.97 -10.44 -21.99
C LYS A 33 -11.16 -10.98 -20.57
N ASP A 34 -10.44 -10.45 -19.59
CA ASP A 34 -10.51 -10.94 -18.20
C ASP A 34 -11.77 -10.46 -17.47
N ARG A 35 -12.21 -9.22 -17.68
CA ARG A 35 -13.52 -8.76 -17.15
C ARG A 35 -14.67 -9.59 -17.72
N TRP A 36 -14.56 -9.98 -18.99
CA TRP A 36 -15.55 -10.85 -19.62
C TRP A 36 -15.55 -12.26 -19.00
N ARG A 37 -14.38 -12.88 -18.83
CA ARG A 37 -14.25 -14.18 -18.15
C ARG A 37 -14.81 -14.13 -16.72
N GLN A 38 -14.52 -13.07 -15.97
CA GLN A 38 -15.03 -12.88 -14.62
C GLN A 38 -16.55 -12.74 -14.61
N HIS A 39 -17.11 -11.99 -15.56
CA HIS A 39 -18.55 -11.90 -15.72
C HIS A 39 -19.20 -13.26 -16.01
N MET A 40 -18.64 -14.07 -16.91
CA MET A 40 -19.19 -15.40 -17.24
C MET A 40 -19.22 -16.36 -16.06
N ARG A 41 -18.35 -16.19 -15.05
CA ARG A 41 -18.41 -16.97 -13.80
C ARG A 41 -19.56 -16.56 -12.89
N GLY A 42 -19.96 -15.29 -12.92
CA GLY A 42 -20.98 -14.72 -12.04
C GLY A 42 -22.31 -14.38 -12.72
N CYS A 43 -22.43 -14.60 -14.02
CA CYS A 43 -23.65 -14.29 -14.77
C CYS A 43 -24.71 -15.36 -14.51
N GLU A 44 -25.84 -14.95 -13.92
CA GLU A 44 -26.96 -15.83 -13.61
C GLU A 44 -27.63 -16.38 -14.87
N SER A 45 -27.67 -15.58 -15.94
CA SER A 45 -28.26 -15.94 -17.22
C SER A 45 -27.42 -16.93 -18.04
N VAL A 46 -26.18 -17.21 -17.63
CA VAL A 46 -25.31 -18.21 -18.30
C VAL A 46 -25.65 -19.62 -17.80
N PRO A 47 -25.83 -20.61 -18.70
CA PRO A 47 -26.08 -21.99 -18.32
C PRO A 47 -25.03 -22.53 -17.33
N PRO A 48 -25.43 -23.32 -16.31
CA PRO A 48 -24.51 -23.82 -15.28
C PRO A 48 -23.31 -24.60 -15.83
N GLU A 49 -23.51 -25.33 -16.93
CA GLU A 49 -22.46 -26.09 -17.62
C GLU A 49 -21.38 -25.17 -18.20
N THR A 50 -21.80 -24.08 -18.85
CA THR A 50 -20.90 -23.05 -19.36
C THR A 50 -20.19 -22.31 -18.23
N ARG A 51 -20.90 -22.03 -17.12
CA ARG A 51 -20.32 -21.39 -15.94
C ARG A 51 -19.20 -22.22 -15.32
N ARG A 52 -19.39 -23.54 -15.23
CA ARG A 52 -18.37 -24.49 -14.76
C ARG A 52 -17.15 -24.52 -15.66
N TYR A 53 -17.34 -24.48 -16.98
CA TYR A 53 -16.22 -24.39 -17.93
C TYR A 53 -15.34 -23.16 -17.69
N PHE A 54 -15.95 -21.99 -17.47
CA PHE A 54 -15.20 -20.76 -17.16
C PHE A 54 -14.63 -20.72 -15.74
N ALA A 55 -15.12 -21.57 -14.84
CA ALA A 55 -14.56 -21.79 -13.51
C ALA A 55 -13.36 -22.77 -13.55
N SER A 56 -13.36 -23.75 -14.45
CA SER A 56 -12.32 -24.79 -14.57
C SER A 56 -11.12 -24.40 -15.44
N ILE A 57 -11.18 -23.28 -16.17
CA ILE A 57 -9.99 -22.69 -16.80
C ILE A 57 -9.12 -22.12 -15.67
N GLU A 58 -8.23 -22.96 -15.14
CA GLU A 58 -7.28 -22.63 -14.08
C GLU A 58 -6.51 -21.35 -14.40
N ARG A 59 -6.21 -20.57 -13.35
CA ARG A 59 -5.14 -19.58 -13.40
C ARG A 59 -3.87 -20.36 -13.71
N ARG A 60 -3.20 -20.10 -14.84
CA ARG A 60 -1.81 -20.54 -15.00
C ARG A 60 -1.02 -20.04 -13.78
N PRO A 61 -0.46 -20.93 -12.94
CA PRO A 61 0.48 -20.53 -11.92
C PRO A 61 1.75 -20.12 -12.67
N PHE A 62 2.05 -18.83 -12.70
CA PHE A 62 3.38 -18.38 -13.10
C PHE A 62 4.30 -18.47 -11.87
N GLY A 63 5.31 -19.34 -11.94
CA GLY A 63 6.49 -19.29 -11.09
C GLY A 63 6.52 -20.29 -9.94
N GLY A 64 6.81 -21.56 -10.22
CA GLY A 64 7.47 -22.42 -9.24
C GLY A 64 8.96 -22.05 -9.13
N PRO A 65 9.57 -21.98 -7.93
CA PRO A 65 10.99 -21.67 -7.79
C PRO A 65 11.86 -22.84 -8.28
N ARG A 66 12.80 -22.57 -9.18
CA ARG A 66 13.86 -23.51 -9.55
C ARG A 66 15.02 -23.29 -8.57
N LEU A 67 15.05 -24.08 -7.50
CA LEU A 67 16.22 -24.20 -6.63
C LEU A 67 17.35 -24.87 -7.42
N SER A 68 18.49 -24.19 -7.54
CA SER A 68 19.77 -24.83 -7.85
C SER A 68 20.86 -24.10 -7.07
N THR A 69 21.35 -24.87 -6.11
CA THR A 69 22.42 -24.67 -5.15
C THR A 69 23.78 -24.42 -5.80
N THR A 70 24.52 -23.44 -5.30
CA THR A 70 25.99 -23.45 -5.29
C THR A 70 26.50 -23.05 -3.90
N PRO A 71 27.36 -23.84 -3.27
CA PRO A 71 27.99 -23.51 -1.99
C PRO A 71 29.24 -22.66 -2.24
N SER A 72 29.42 -21.57 -1.48
CA SER A 72 30.69 -20.84 -1.45
C SER A 72 31.10 -20.66 0.01
N GLU A 73 32.22 -21.28 0.34
CA GLU A 73 32.99 -21.14 1.57
C GLU A 73 33.39 -19.68 1.83
N ALA A 74 33.41 -19.32 3.11
CA ALA A 74 34.34 -18.33 3.66
C ALA A 74 34.69 -18.75 5.11
N PRO A 75 35.99 -18.78 5.51
CA PRO A 75 36.42 -19.20 6.83
C PRO A 75 36.59 -18.05 7.83
N SER A 76 36.58 -18.46 9.09
CA SER A 76 36.79 -17.75 10.35
C SER A 76 38.24 -17.31 10.61
N GLU A 77 38.44 -16.33 11.51
CA GLU A 77 39.51 -16.13 12.54
C GLU A 77 39.62 -14.61 12.83
N GLN A 78 39.43 -14.02 14.02
CA GLN A 78 39.91 -14.18 15.41
C GLN A 78 40.86 -13.04 15.84
N GLN A 79 40.44 -12.33 16.91
CA GLN A 79 41.22 -11.64 17.99
C GLN A 79 42.05 -10.39 17.62
N ILE A 80 42.25 -9.34 18.45
CA ILE A 80 42.79 -9.26 19.82
C ILE A 80 42.32 -7.95 20.54
N ALA A 81 42.39 -7.96 21.87
CA ALA A 81 41.96 -6.99 22.89
C ALA A 81 42.91 -5.80 23.21
N GLY A 82 42.42 -4.88 24.07
CA GLY A 82 43.15 -3.88 24.88
C GLY A 82 42.84 -2.42 24.45
N ASP A 83 42.71 -1.39 25.28
CA ASP A 83 42.83 -1.17 26.73
C ASP A 83 42.25 0.26 27.02
N SER A 84 42.11 0.55 28.31
CA SER A 84 41.43 1.58 29.12
C SER A 84 41.61 3.10 28.87
N MET A 85 40.62 3.87 29.40
CA MET A 85 40.65 5.22 30.06
C MET A 85 41.18 6.44 29.26
N GLU A 86 40.77 7.71 29.43
CA GLU A 86 40.03 8.45 30.46
C GLU A 86 39.48 9.79 29.90
N VAL A 87 38.55 10.35 30.67
CA VAL A 87 37.87 11.66 30.74
C VAL A 87 38.62 12.91 30.24
N ALA A 88 37.89 13.83 29.56
CA ALA A 88 37.97 15.27 29.82
C ALA A 88 36.76 16.05 29.23
N THR A 89 35.87 16.47 30.12
CA THR A 89 34.90 17.56 29.95
C THR A 89 35.65 18.88 29.79
N THR A 90 35.29 19.75 28.83
CA THR A 90 35.34 21.22 29.03
C THR A 90 34.45 21.93 28.02
N THR A 91 33.40 22.55 28.58
CA THR A 91 32.53 23.58 28.02
C THR A 91 33.31 24.81 27.60
N ILE A 92 33.13 25.30 26.37
CA ILE A 92 33.31 26.72 26.05
C ILE A 92 32.18 27.17 25.11
N ALA A 93 31.34 28.05 25.63
CA ALA A 93 30.36 28.81 24.89
C ALA A 93 31.06 29.95 24.14
N ALA A 94 30.78 30.13 22.85
CA ALA A 94 30.91 31.41 22.17
C ALA A 94 30.02 31.43 20.92
N ALA A 95 29.17 32.45 20.85
CA ALA A 95 28.16 32.69 19.85
C ALA A 95 28.74 32.96 18.45
N ILE A 96 28.11 32.40 17.41
CA ILE A 96 28.14 32.91 16.02
C ILE A 96 26.74 32.67 15.39
N PRO A 97 26.14 33.66 14.71
CA PRO A 97 24.78 33.59 14.17
C PRO A 97 24.78 32.84 12.84
N SER A 98 23.82 31.93 12.63
CA SER A 98 23.51 31.37 11.30
C SER A 98 22.17 30.63 11.34
N GLN A 99 21.06 31.35 11.19
CA GLN A 99 19.84 30.73 10.64
C GLN A 99 19.99 30.65 9.13
N THR A 100 20.72 29.62 8.71
CA THR A 100 20.55 29.01 7.40
C THR A 100 20.00 27.63 7.71
N SER A 101 18.68 27.50 7.67
CA SER A 101 18.01 26.21 7.59
C SER A 101 18.50 25.53 6.31
N GLN A 102 19.60 24.80 6.45
CA GLN A 102 20.08 23.87 5.45
C GLN A 102 18.95 22.87 5.25
N ALA A 103 18.37 22.88 4.06
CA ALA A 103 17.63 21.75 3.53
C ALA A 103 18.60 20.57 3.54
N VAL A 104 18.58 19.78 4.62
CA VAL A 104 19.11 18.44 4.56
C VAL A 104 18.21 17.76 3.54
N ASN A 105 18.75 17.50 2.36
CA ASN A 105 18.16 16.57 1.38
C ASN A 105 18.15 15.18 2.02
N GLY A 106 17.36 15.02 3.07
CA GLY A 106 17.06 13.79 3.74
C GLY A 106 15.94 13.14 2.96
N ILE A 107 16.20 11.94 2.47
CA ILE A 107 15.15 11.08 1.92
C ILE A 107 14.04 11.02 2.98
N THR A 108 12.82 11.37 2.59
CA THR A 108 11.68 11.32 3.50
C THR A 108 11.41 9.85 3.83
N GLU A 109 11.42 9.49 5.12
CA GLU A 109 11.07 8.13 5.55
C GLU A 109 9.57 8.06 5.83
N VAL A 110 8.89 7.14 5.16
CA VAL A 110 7.45 6.90 5.31
C VAL A 110 7.20 5.48 5.79
N LEU A 111 6.41 5.37 6.85
CA LEU A 111 5.85 4.11 7.34
C LEU A 111 4.40 4.00 6.87
N LEU A 112 4.16 3.15 5.88
CA LEU A 112 2.82 2.85 5.38
C LEU A 112 2.25 1.62 6.09
N ILE A 113 1.17 1.82 6.84
CA ILE A 113 0.50 0.75 7.57
C ILE A 113 -0.88 0.52 6.97
N HIS A 114 -1.12 -0.68 6.45
CA HIS A 114 -2.44 -1.15 6.05
C HIS A 114 -3.14 -1.82 7.24
N GLY A 115 -4.08 -1.10 7.84
CA GLY A 115 -4.87 -1.58 8.96
C GLY A 115 -5.96 -2.59 8.57
N PRO A 116 -6.87 -2.92 9.50
CA PRO A 116 -7.82 -4.00 9.33
C PRO A 116 -8.72 -3.79 8.13
N CYS A 117 -8.99 -4.89 7.42
CA CYS A 117 -9.82 -4.93 6.22
C CYS A 117 -9.33 -4.06 5.04
N SER A 118 -8.10 -3.53 5.10
CA SER A 118 -7.44 -2.86 3.96
C SER A 118 -7.43 -3.74 2.71
N PHE A 119 -7.19 -5.04 2.91
CA PHE A 119 -7.28 -6.06 1.86
C PHE A 119 -8.37 -7.07 2.19
N VAL A 120 -9.27 -7.30 1.25
CA VAL A 120 -10.32 -8.33 1.34
C VAL A 120 -10.10 -9.30 0.19
N ARG A 121 -9.80 -10.57 0.52
CA ARG A 121 -9.51 -11.62 -0.48
C ARG A 121 -8.42 -11.19 -1.49
N ASP A 122 -7.32 -10.66 -0.97
CA ASP A 122 -6.18 -10.11 -1.74
C ASP A 122 -6.53 -8.94 -2.68
N SER A 123 -7.66 -8.28 -2.46
CA SER A 123 -8.05 -7.09 -3.21
C SER A 123 -8.11 -5.88 -2.29
N TRP A 124 -7.58 -4.76 -2.78
CA TRP A 124 -7.61 -3.48 -2.08
C TRP A 124 -9.05 -3.01 -1.85
N ALA A 125 -9.38 -2.64 -0.62
CA ALA A 125 -10.73 -2.18 -0.26
C ALA A 125 -11.15 -0.88 -0.96
N GLY A 126 -10.19 -0.12 -1.51
CA GLY A 126 -10.40 1.12 -2.24
C GLY A 126 -10.42 1.04 -3.75
N GLY A 127 -10.38 -0.15 -4.33
CA GLY A 127 -10.32 -0.31 -5.76
C GLY A 127 -10.53 -1.75 -6.21
N ASN A 128 -10.15 -2.05 -7.45
CA ASN A 128 -10.19 -3.40 -8.00
C ASN A 128 -8.78 -3.81 -8.43
N VAL A 129 -7.83 -3.65 -7.50
CA VAL A 129 -6.41 -3.97 -7.66
C VAL A 129 -6.02 -5.04 -6.64
N SER A 130 -5.12 -5.93 -7.04
CA SER A 130 -4.60 -6.97 -6.16
C SER A 130 -3.63 -6.38 -5.13
N LYS A 131 -3.50 -6.98 -3.95
CA LYS A 131 -2.52 -6.57 -2.94
C LYS A 131 -1.12 -6.44 -3.53
N MET A 132 -0.68 -7.44 -4.30
CA MET A 132 0.64 -7.44 -4.92
C MET A 132 0.84 -6.30 -5.93
N ASP A 133 -0.16 -6.05 -6.77
CA ASP A 133 -0.08 -4.97 -7.76
C ASP A 133 -0.10 -3.59 -7.10
N LEU A 134 -0.93 -3.42 -6.05
CA LEU A 134 -0.95 -2.18 -5.27
C LEU A 134 0.40 -1.93 -4.59
N LEU A 135 0.96 -2.93 -3.91
CA LEU A 135 2.25 -2.77 -3.23
C LEU A 135 3.37 -2.46 -4.23
N ARG A 136 3.34 -3.05 -5.43
CA ARG A 136 4.29 -2.73 -6.50
C ARG A 136 4.14 -1.28 -6.96
N GLU A 137 2.91 -0.84 -7.21
CA GLU A 137 2.60 0.52 -7.65
C GLU A 137 3.02 1.54 -6.59
N VAL A 138 2.72 1.29 -5.32
CA VAL A 138 3.07 2.17 -4.21
C VAL A 138 4.60 2.28 -4.05
N GLN A 139 5.34 1.17 -4.23
CA GLN A 139 6.80 1.21 -4.24
C GLN A 139 7.37 2.00 -5.42
N THR A 140 6.75 1.89 -6.60
CA THR A 140 7.11 2.73 -7.77
C THR A 140 6.86 4.22 -7.47
N LEU A 141 5.69 4.57 -6.91
CA LEU A 141 5.36 5.94 -6.54
C LEU A 141 6.32 6.51 -5.49
N ALA A 142 6.70 5.71 -4.49
CA ALA A 142 7.68 6.14 -3.49
C ALA A 142 9.06 6.39 -4.11
N ALA A 143 9.51 5.51 -5.01
CA ALA A 143 10.78 5.70 -5.72
C ALA A 143 10.76 6.95 -6.61
N GLU A 144 9.67 7.19 -7.35
CA GLU A 144 9.49 8.40 -8.16
C GLU A 144 9.43 9.67 -7.31
N ALA A 145 8.90 9.56 -6.08
CA ALA A 145 8.84 10.66 -5.12
C ALA A 145 10.14 10.86 -4.32
N GLU A 146 11.15 9.99 -4.48
CA GLU A 146 12.39 9.97 -3.68
C GLU A 146 12.12 9.80 -2.18
N VAL A 147 11.16 8.92 -1.85
CA VAL A 147 10.73 8.59 -0.48
C VAL A 147 11.20 7.19 -0.12
N SER A 148 11.79 7.02 1.07
CA SER A 148 12.09 5.71 1.65
C SER A 148 10.83 5.15 2.26
N LEU A 149 10.30 4.06 1.70
CA LEU A 149 9.01 3.51 2.09
C LEU A 149 9.14 2.12 2.73
N VAL A 150 8.68 2.01 3.97
CA VAL A 150 8.44 0.72 4.64
C VAL A 150 6.94 0.46 4.65
N THR A 151 6.52 -0.75 4.26
CA THR A 151 5.09 -1.10 4.19
C THR A 151 4.79 -2.31 5.07
N HIS A 152 3.76 -2.19 5.89
CA HIS A 152 3.22 -3.27 6.70
C HIS A 152 1.72 -3.42 6.47
N ASP A 153 1.21 -4.63 6.68
CA ASP A 153 -0.23 -4.89 6.67
C ASP A 153 -0.62 -5.91 7.74
N SER A 154 -1.71 -5.62 8.45
CA SER A 154 -2.28 -6.58 9.41
C SER A 154 -3.76 -6.33 9.64
N ASN A 155 -4.46 -7.40 9.99
CA ASN A 155 -5.81 -7.33 10.55
C ASN A 155 -5.81 -7.34 12.08
N HIS A 156 -4.65 -7.48 12.72
CA HIS A 156 -4.51 -7.57 14.16
C HIS A 156 -4.13 -6.20 14.74
N GLU A 157 -5.03 -5.63 15.54
CA GLU A 157 -4.84 -4.34 16.20
C GLU A 157 -3.53 -4.29 17.01
N GLY A 158 -3.20 -5.36 17.75
CA GLY A 158 -1.94 -5.44 18.51
C GLY A 158 -0.68 -5.24 17.66
N GLN A 159 -0.60 -5.85 16.48
CA GLN A 159 0.56 -5.68 15.60
C GLN A 159 0.65 -4.25 15.05
N ILE A 160 -0.49 -3.63 14.78
CA ILE A 160 -0.54 -2.24 14.31
C ILE A 160 -0.08 -1.29 15.41
N LEU A 161 -0.51 -1.52 16.65
CA LEU A 161 -0.04 -0.77 17.81
C LEU A 161 1.47 -0.91 17.99
N ASP A 162 2.00 -2.14 17.86
CA ASP A 162 3.43 -2.38 17.94
C ASP A 162 4.19 -1.57 16.87
N TRP A 163 3.71 -1.54 15.63
CA TRP A 163 4.35 -0.74 14.57
C TRP A 163 4.24 0.76 14.81
N LEU A 164 3.11 1.25 15.30
CA LEU A 164 2.92 2.67 15.63
C LEU A 164 3.88 3.11 16.74
N LEU A 165 3.95 2.35 17.83
CA LEU A 165 4.75 2.70 19.01
C LEU A 165 6.26 2.50 18.79
N ASN A 166 6.66 1.66 17.83
CA ASN A 166 8.08 1.45 17.47
C ASN A 166 8.52 2.22 16.22
N ALA A 167 7.64 3.06 15.64
CA ALA A 167 8.01 3.91 14.52
C ALA A 167 9.14 4.87 14.90
N LYS A 168 10.07 5.15 13.97
CA LYS A 168 11.13 6.12 14.26
C LYS A 168 10.52 7.51 14.37
N ALA A 169 10.99 8.34 15.31
CA ALA A 169 10.44 9.68 15.49
C ALA A 169 10.54 10.59 14.24
N SER A 170 11.46 10.29 13.30
CA SER A 170 11.64 11.00 12.03
C SER A 170 10.69 10.56 10.92
N GLU A 171 9.98 9.43 11.08
CA GLU A 171 9.13 8.86 10.04
C GLU A 171 7.77 9.58 9.98
N VAL A 172 7.25 9.79 8.77
CA VAL A 172 5.84 10.14 8.56
C VAL A 172 5.04 8.85 8.46
N ILE A 173 3.98 8.73 9.26
CA ILE A 173 3.13 7.54 9.25
C ILE A 173 1.94 7.77 8.34
N VAL A 174 1.75 6.89 7.36
CA VAL A 174 0.55 6.82 6.54
C VAL A 174 -0.26 5.62 7.02
N LEU A 175 -1.37 5.88 7.72
CA LEU A 175 -2.24 4.84 8.28
C LEU A 175 -3.47 4.64 7.40
N CYS A 176 -3.51 3.53 6.66
CA CYS A 176 -4.68 3.12 5.90
C CYS A 176 -5.69 2.42 6.83
N TRP A 177 -6.87 3.01 7.00
CA TRP A 177 -7.89 2.50 7.92
C TRP A 177 -9.30 2.53 7.30
N ILE A 178 -9.96 1.38 7.18
CA ILE A 178 -11.21 1.29 6.39
C ILE A 178 -12.46 1.71 7.16
N GLY A 179 -12.48 1.56 8.48
CA GLY A 179 -13.62 1.90 9.33
C GLY A 179 -13.46 3.25 10.03
N PRO A 180 -14.42 3.69 10.85
CA PRO A 180 -14.19 4.81 11.76
C PRO A 180 -13.06 4.46 12.75
N LEU A 181 -12.17 5.41 13.06
CA LEU A 181 -11.14 5.16 14.08
C LEU A 181 -11.73 5.21 15.50
N SER A 182 -12.84 5.91 15.68
CA SER A 182 -13.61 5.91 16.93
C SER A 182 -14.03 4.51 17.41
N THR A 183 -14.03 3.50 16.53
CA THR A 183 -14.29 2.10 16.92
C THR A 183 -13.06 1.36 17.45
N SER A 184 -11.88 1.97 17.41
CA SER A 184 -10.61 1.42 17.91
C SER A 184 -9.93 2.46 18.81
N PRO A 185 -10.43 2.62 20.05
CA PRO A 185 -9.91 3.61 20.99
C PRO A 185 -8.44 3.37 21.35
N THR A 186 -7.96 2.13 21.29
CA THR A 186 -6.56 1.79 21.54
C THR A 186 -5.63 2.42 20.49
N VAL A 187 -6.02 2.36 19.21
CA VAL A 187 -5.24 2.98 18.13
C VAL A 187 -5.27 4.50 18.25
N VAL A 188 -6.44 5.09 18.55
CA VAL A 188 -6.53 6.53 18.80
C VAL A 188 -5.60 6.97 19.93
N HIS A 189 -5.57 6.21 21.03
CA HIS A 189 -4.68 6.52 22.13
C HIS A 189 -3.20 6.32 21.78
N ALA A 190 -2.85 5.29 21.00
CA ALA A 190 -1.47 5.14 20.52
C ALA A 190 -1.04 6.31 19.63
N LEU A 191 -1.94 6.84 18.80
CA LEU A 191 -1.68 8.04 18.00
C LEU A 191 -1.42 9.28 18.87
N GLU A 192 -1.97 9.38 20.08
CA GLU A 192 -1.68 10.47 21.03
C GLU A 192 -0.29 10.36 21.66
N LEU A 193 0.26 9.14 21.77
CA LEU A 193 1.52 8.88 22.46
C LEU A 193 2.75 9.04 21.56
N ILE A 194 2.57 8.91 20.24
CA ILE A 194 3.67 9.03 19.27
C ILE A 194 3.96 10.50 18.94
N ALA A 195 5.22 10.80 18.63
CA ALA A 195 5.64 12.14 18.21
C ALA A 195 5.55 12.34 16.68
N ASN A 196 5.18 11.29 15.94
CA ASN A 196 5.16 11.28 14.49
C ASN A 196 4.01 12.12 13.91
N HIS A 197 4.22 12.65 12.71
CA HIS A 197 3.11 13.15 11.89
C HIS A 197 2.38 11.99 11.23
N VAL A 198 1.04 11.99 11.36
CA VAL A 198 0.19 10.91 10.86
C VAL A 198 -0.79 11.42 9.82
N ILE A 199 -0.81 10.77 8.66
CA ILE A 199 -1.82 10.95 7.62
C ILE A 199 -2.72 9.73 7.63
N ILE A 200 -4.02 9.92 7.87
CA ILE A 200 -5.00 8.85 7.79
C ILE A 200 -5.51 8.74 6.36
N VAL A 201 -5.52 7.51 5.84
CA VAL A 201 -6.01 7.21 4.49
C VAL A 201 -7.18 6.25 4.58
N SER A 202 -8.30 6.68 4.01
CA SER A 202 -9.53 5.90 3.99
C SER A 202 -10.06 5.90 2.58
N PRO A 203 -9.88 4.81 1.82
CA PRO A 203 -10.29 4.82 0.42
C PRO A 203 -11.80 5.00 0.24
N LYS A 204 -12.58 4.73 1.29
CA LYS A 204 -14.02 5.00 1.38
C LYS A 204 -14.24 6.30 2.15
N GLY A 205 -15.29 7.04 1.79
CA GLY A 205 -15.75 8.21 2.53
C GLY A 205 -16.19 7.81 3.94
N VAL A 206 -15.36 8.07 4.94
CA VAL A 206 -15.52 7.63 6.32
C VAL A 206 -15.22 8.78 7.26
N GLU A 207 -16.10 9.00 8.22
CA GLU A 207 -15.87 9.93 9.32
C GLU A 207 -15.18 9.18 10.47
N HIS A 208 -13.95 9.58 10.80
CA HIS A 208 -13.17 8.88 11.82
C HIS A 208 -13.48 9.29 13.26
N GLY A 209 -14.22 10.39 13.44
CA GLY A 209 -14.50 10.99 14.75
C GLY A 209 -13.45 12.00 15.16
N ALA A 210 -13.34 12.25 16.46
CA ALA A 210 -12.29 13.11 17.02
C ALA A 210 -10.92 12.45 16.84
N LEU A 211 -9.96 13.21 16.32
CA LEU A 211 -8.60 12.74 16.04
C LEU A 211 -7.59 13.58 16.83
N PRO A 212 -6.49 12.98 17.28
CA PRO A 212 -5.45 13.69 18.02
C PRO A 212 -4.67 14.64 17.12
N SER A 213 -3.98 15.62 17.73
CA SER A 213 -3.20 16.64 17.00
C SER A 213 -2.01 16.08 16.22
N THR A 214 -1.59 14.85 16.50
CA THR A 214 -0.57 14.12 15.73
C THR A 214 -1.07 13.74 14.34
N VAL A 215 -2.40 13.65 14.15
CA VAL A 215 -3.01 13.52 12.84
C VAL A 215 -3.09 14.88 12.19
N ILE A 216 -2.27 15.06 11.16
CA ILE A 216 -2.15 16.29 10.40
C ILE A 216 -3.15 16.37 9.24
N GLY A 217 -3.73 15.25 8.82
CA GLY A 217 -4.65 15.20 7.70
C GLY A 217 -5.35 13.86 7.52
N VAL A 218 -6.52 13.92 6.90
CA VAL A 218 -7.33 12.74 6.55
C VAL A 218 -7.66 12.80 5.06
N LEU A 219 -7.29 11.75 4.34
CA LEU A 219 -7.60 11.56 2.92
C LEU A 219 -8.67 10.48 2.80
N SER A 220 -9.92 10.91 2.58
CA SER A 220 -11.07 10.00 2.57
C SER A 220 -11.84 10.05 1.25
N GLY A 221 -12.20 8.88 0.70
CA GLY A 221 -13.08 8.75 -0.46
C GLY A 221 -12.41 8.83 -1.84
N PHE A 222 -11.07 8.85 -1.91
CA PHE A 222 -10.31 8.92 -3.17
C PHE A 222 -9.96 7.54 -3.75
N GLY A 223 -10.46 6.45 -3.16
CA GLY A 223 -10.20 5.09 -3.64
C GLY A 223 -8.71 4.77 -3.71
N GLN A 224 -8.23 4.35 -4.88
CA GLN A 224 -6.82 4.01 -5.11
C GLN A 224 -5.88 5.23 -5.08
N GLN A 225 -6.35 6.40 -5.50
CA GLN A 225 -5.52 7.63 -5.52
C GLN A 225 -5.15 8.14 -4.13
N SER A 226 -5.86 7.67 -3.09
CA SER A 226 -5.63 8.12 -1.71
C SER A 226 -4.18 7.90 -1.24
N ILE A 227 -3.51 6.83 -1.71
CA ILE A 227 -2.13 6.54 -1.31
C ILE A 227 -1.13 7.47 -2.03
N GLU A 228 -1.33 7.72 -3.32
CA GLU A 228 -0.52 8.67 -4.09
C GLU A 228 -0.56 10.06 -3.45
N LEU A 229 -1.77 10.53 -3.12
CA LEU A 229 -1.97 11.81 -2.42
C LEU A 229 -1.31 11.82 -1.04
N ALA A 230 -1.35 10.71 -0.30
CA ALA A 230 -0.71 10.61 1.00
C ALA A 230 0.82 10.68 0.90
N LEU A 231 1.42 10.01 -0.09
CA LEU A 231 2.87 10.06 -0.31
C LEU A 231 3.31 11.46 -0.73
N ALA A 232 2.55 12.13 -1.61
CA ALA A 232 2.82 13.51 -1.99
C ALA A 232 2.73 14.47 -0.78
N ALA A 233 1.70 14.31 0.07
CA ALA A 233 1.57 15.09 1.29
C ALA A 233 2.71 14.80 2.29
N ALA A 234 3.11 13.53 2.43
CA ALA A 234 4.23 13.14 3.29
C ALA A 234 5.54 13.83 2.89
N LYS A 235 5.83 13.87 1.58
CA LYS A 235 6.98 14.58 1.03
C LYS A 235 6.94 16.08 1.35
N ASN A 236 5.78 16.72 1.18
CA ASN A 236 5.63 18.16 1.40
C ASN A 236 5.81 18.56 2.87
N LEU A 237 5.44 17.70 3.83
CA LEU A 237 5.70 17.92 5.26
C LEU A 237 7.19 18.01 5.56
N CYS A 238 7.97 17.06 5.04
CA CYS A 238 9.41 17.03 5.28
C CYS A 238 10.13 18.18 4.58
N ALA A 239 9.56 18.71 3.49
CA ALA A 239 10.04 19.92 2.82
C ALA A 239 9.63 21.23 3.53
N GLY A 240 8.82 21.17 4.60
CA GLY A 240 8.32 22.35 5.30
C GLY A 240 7.32 23.19 4.49
N GLN A 241 6.59 22.57 3.56
CA GLN A 241 5.70 23.26 2.60
C GLN A 241 4.20 23.13 2.93
N LEU A 242 3.81 23.11 4.20
CA LEU A 242 2.41 23.04 4.63
C LEU A 242 1.99 24.22 5.50
#